data_AF-A0A8D4UVX0-F1
#
_entry.id   AF-A0A8D4UVX0-F1
#
_cell.length_a   1.000
_cell.length_b   1.000
_cell.length_c   1.000
_cell.angle_alpha   90.00
_cell.angle_beta   90.00
_cell.angle_gamma   90.00
#
_symmetry.space_group_name_H-M   'P 1'
#
loop_
_entity.id
_entity.type
_entity.pdbx_description
1 polymer ?
#
loop_
_entity_poly.entity_id
_entity_poly.type
_entity_poly.pdbx_seq_one_letter_code
_entity_poly.pdbx_strand_id
1 'polypeptide(L)'
;MGTYIRGNITVAPDRLWLILWQDTYEALKSLTECGMADDDQTLMLMAYRRHPENFEPHMASYWGEGLGAYGGDTLRRRIHKPKRNNAFHRLWRKQRARWKAKIQELKTKHRIKKRHAERIEKEYFNK
;
A
#
# COMPACT_ATOMS: atom_id res chain seq x y z
N MET A 1 -11.62 -3.38 1.31
CA MET A 1 -11.73 -1.99 0.87
C MET A 1 -12.69 -2.00 -0.31
N GLY A 2 -13.84 -1.34 -0.20
CA GLY A 2 -14.73 -1.15 -1.34
C GLY A 2 -14.16 -0.04 -2.20
N THR A 3 -14.06 -0.26 -3.50
CA THR A 3 -13.48 0.69 -4.47
C THR A 3 -14.51 0.94 -5.57
N TYR A 4 -14.70 2.19 -5.98
CA TYR A 4 -15.69 2.56 -7.01
C TYR A 4 -15.34 1.98 -8.39
N ILE A 5 -14.05 2.04 -8.73
CA ILE A 5 -13.43 1.40 -9.88
C ILE A 5 -12.19 0.70 -9.38
N ARG A 6 -11.89 -0.47 -9.93
CA ARG A 6 -10.66 -1.20 -9.65
C ARG A 6 -9.85 -1.29 -10.94
N GLY A 7 -8.53 -1.21 -10.83
CA GLY A 7 -7.66 -1.71 -11.88
C GLY A 7 -7.95 -3.20 -12.12
N ASN A 8 -8.11 -3.60 -13.37
CA ASN A 8 -8.12 -5.00 -13.78
C ASN A 8 -7.52 -5.05 -15.19
N ILE A 9 -7.62 -6.20 -15.86
CA ILE A 9 -7.34 -6.28 -17.29
C ILE A 9 -8.22 -5.27 -18.02
N THR A 10 -7.57 -4.29 -18.64
CA THR A 10 -8.19 -3.32 -19.53
C THR A 10 -7.87 -3.71 -20.96
N VAL A 11 -8.89 -3.80 -21.80
CA VAL A 11 -8.76 -4.06 -23.23
C VAL A 11 -9.45 -2.93 -23.97
N ALA A 12 -8.76 -2.33 -24.93
CA ALA A 12 -9.31 -1.27 -25.74
C ALA A 12 -8.69 -1.28 -27.15
N PRO A 13 -9.42 -0.79 -28.18
CA PRO A 13 -8.83 -0.45 -29.47
C PRO A 13 -7.73 0.61 -29.31
N ASP A 14 -6.71 0.56 -30.18
CA ASP A 14 -5.52 1.45 -30.16
C ASP A 14 -5.86 2.93 -29.91
N ARG A 15 -6.81 3.48 -30.66
CA ARG A 15 -7.24 4.89 -30.54
C ARG A 15 -7.70 5.29 -29.12
N LEU A 16 -8.30 4.38 -28.37
CA LEU A 16 -8.80 4.67 -27.02
C LEU A 16 -7.68 4.68 -25.98
N TRP A 17 -6.55 4.01 -26.23
CA TRP A 17 -5.39 4.07 -25.34
C TRP A 17 -4.77 5.46 -25.31
N LEU A 18 -4.74 6.15 -26.46
CA LEU A 18 -4.28 7.53 -26.53
C LEU A 18 -5.18 8.48 -25.73
N ILE A 19 -6.50 8.31 -25.84
CA ILE A 19 -7.47 9.08 -25.06
C ILE A 19 -7.31 8.80 -23.57
N LEU A 20 -7.21 7.53 -23.18
CA LEU A 20 -7.03 7.13 -21.79
C LEU A 20 -5.73 7.70 -21.20
N TRP A 21 -4.64 7.69 -21.96
CA TRP A 21 -3.38 8.30 -21.55
C TRP A 21 -3.53 9.79 -21.30
N GLN A 22 -4.16 10.52 -22.24
CA GLN A 22 -4.43 11.94 -22.11
C GLN A 22 -5.23 12.22 -20.83
N ASP A 23 -6.30 11.47 -20.59
CA ASP A 23 -7.16 11.65 -19.44
C ASP A 23 -6.45 11.35 -18.11
N THR A 24 -5.64 10.29 -18.09
CA THR A 24 -4.84 9.90 -16.94
C THR A 24 -3.80 10.97 -16.61
N TYR A 25 -3.15 11.53 -17.63
CA TYR A 25 -2.16 12.58 -17.45
C TYR A 25 -2.78 13.88 -16.92
N GLU A 26 -3.94 14.27 -17.44
CA GLU A 26 -4.67 15.43 -16.91
C GLU A 26 -5.16 15.19 -15.47
N ALA A 27 -5.57 13.96 -15.13
CA ALA A 27 -5.90 13.61 -13.74
C ALA A 27 -4.69 13.75 -12.81
N LEU A 28 -3.52 13.26 -13.23
CA LEU A 28 -2.27 13.39 -12.49
C LEU A 28 -1.90 14.85 -12.25
N LYS A 29 -2.04 15.71 -13.27
CA LYS A 29 -1.82 17.16 -13.13
C LYS A 29 -2.76 17.77 -12.09
N SER A 30 -4.06 17.52 -12.19
CA SER A 30 -5.03 18.06 -11.23
C SER A 30 -4.74 17.65 -9.79
N LEU A 31 -4.34 16.38 -9.56
CA LEU A 31 -3.90 15.95 -8.23
C LEU A 31 -2.65 16.72 -7.78
N THR A 32 -1.67 16.84 -8.66
CA THR A 32 -0.39 17.50 -8.37
C THR A 32 -0.58 18.99 -8.07
N GLU A 33 -1.45 19.68 -8.80
CA GLU A 33 -1.81 21.09 -8.57
C GLU A 33 -2.43 21.31 -7.18
N CYS A 34 -3.13 20.31 -6.66
CA CYS A 34 -3.67 20.31 -5.31
C CYS A 34 -2.68 19.80 -4.24
N GLY A 35 -1.43 19.49 -4.61
CA GLY A 35 -0.45 18.89 -3.69
C GLY A 35 -0.79 17.45 -3.27
N MET A 36 -1.58 16.75 -4.08
CA MET A 36 -2.01 15.37 -3.86
C MET A 36 -1.31 14.41 -4.83
N ALA A 37 -1.21 13.14 -4.43
CA ALA A 37 -0.80 12.04 -5.30
C ALA A 37 -1.56 10.79 -4.85
N ASP A 38 -1.99 9.98 -5.81
CA ASP A 38 -2.77 8.77 -5.53
C ASP A 38 -2.47 7.68 -6.57
N ASP A 39 -3.03 6.48 -6.37
CA ASP A 39 -2.77 5.30 -7.18
C ASP A 39 -3.51 5.27 -8.53
N ASP A 40 -3.26 4.19 -9.28
CA ASP A 40 -3.86 3.94 -10.58
C ASP A 40 -5.40 3.82 -10.51
N GLN A 41 -5.98 3.35 -9.40
CA GLN A 41 -7.44 3.27 -9.27
C GLN A 41 -8.07 4.65 -9.22
N THR A 42 -7.48 5.58 -8.48
CA THR A 42 -7.98 6.95 -8.41
C THR A 42 -7.84 7.64 -9.77
N LEU A 43 -6.70 7.48 -10.45
CA LEU A 43 -6.50 8.04 -11.78
C LEU A 43 -7.50 7.47 -12.81
N MET A 44 -7.74 6.15 -12.79
CA MET A 44 -8.73 5.51 -13.65
C MET A 44 -10.16 5.98 -13.36
N LEU A 45 -10.50 6.22 -12.09
CA LEU A 45 -11.79 6.80 -11.72
C LEU A 45 -11.95 8.22 -12.25
N MET A 46 -10.88 9.03 -12.21
CA MET A 46 -10.89 10.39 -12.75
C MET A 46 -11.03 10.38 -14.27
N ALA A 47 -10.32 9.49 -14.97
CA ALA A 47 -10.47 9.30 -16.42
C ALA A 47 -11.90 8.86 -16.78
N TYR A 48 -12.45 7.87 -16.08
CA TYR A 48 -13.84 7.43 -16.23
C TYR A 48 -14.85 8.57 -16.04
N ARG A 49 -14.64 9.43 -15.04
CA ARG A 49 -15.54 10.57 -14.82
C ARG A 49 -15.46 11.65 -15.89
N ARG A 50 -14.32 11.78 -16.57
CA ARG A 50 -14.14 12.78 -17.63
C ARG A 50 -14.84 12.35 -18.93
N HIS A 51 -14.68 11.09 -19.32
CA HIS A 51 -15.27 10.53 -20.54
C HIS A 51 -15.91 9.16 -20.28
N PRO A 52 -17.02 9.08 -19.52
CA PRO A 52 -17.63 7.80 -19.12
C PRO A 52 -18.09 6.95 -20.30
N GLU A 53 -18.42 7.57 -21.43
CA GLU A 53 -18.82 6.92 -22.68
C GLU A 53 -17.73 6.05 -23.30
N ASN A 54 -16.46 6.26 -22.95
CA ASN A 54 -15.33 5.47 -23.44
C ASN A 54 -15.07 4.20 -22.61
N PHE A 55 -15.85 3.96 -21.56
CA PHE A 55 -15.64 2.85 -20.63
C PHE A 55 -16.86 1.93 -20.55
N GLU A 56 -16.60 0.63 -20.51
CA GLU A 56 -17.57 -0.40 -20.18
C GLU A 56 -17.15 -1.07 -18.85
N PRO A 57 -17.67 -0.60 -17.69
CA PRO A 57 -17.29 -1.18 -16.41
C PRO A 57 -17.99 -2.51 -16.15
N HIS A 58 -17.23 -3.51 -15.73
CA HIS A 58 -17.75 -4.82 -15.32
C HIS A 58 -17.64 -5.02 -13.81
N MET A 59 -18.69 -5.60 -13.22
CA MET A 59 -18.68 -5.96 -11.80
C MET A 59 -17.66 -7.07 -11.54
N ALA A 60 -16.84 -6.91 -10.51
CA ALA A 60 -15.84 -7.89 -10.12
C ALA A 60 -15.76 -8.04 -8.60
N SER A 61 -15.90 -9.27 -8.13
CA SER A 61 -15.78 -9.69 -6.74
C SER A 61 -14.32 -9.76 -6.27
N TYR A 62 -13.33 -10.05 -7.14
CA TYR A 62 -11.90 -10.06 -6.79
C TYR A 62 -10.95 -9.71 -7.96
N TRP A 63 -9.68 -9.43 -7.65
CA TRP A 63 -8.71 -8.84 -8.61
C TRP A 63 -8.40 -9.75 -9.81
N GLY A 64 -8.33 -11.06 -9.57
CA GLY A 64 -8.01 -12.04 -10.61
C GLY A 64 -9.24 -12.59 -11.33
N GLU A 65 -10.42 -11.98 -11.17
CA GLU A 65 -11.64 -12.45 -11.82
C GLU A 65 -11.58 -12.26 -13.34
N GLY A 66 -11.04 -11.12 -13.78
CA GLY A 66 -10.84 -10.83 -15.21
C GLY A 66 -9.92 -11.85 -15.88
N LEU A 67 -8.84 -12.26 -15.21
CA LEU A 67 -7.94 -13.30 -15.72
C LEU A 67 -8.67 -14.62 -15.97
N GLY A 68 -9.54 -15.04 -15.05
CA GLY A 68 -10.33 -16.27 -15.21
C GLY A 68 -11.41 -16.15 -16.27
N ALA A 69 -12.11 -15.02 -16.31
CA ALA A 69 -13.22 -14.78 -17.23
C ALA A 69 -12.78 -14.60 -18.70
N TYR A 70 -11.55 -14.11 -18.93
CA TYR A 70 -11.06 -13.76 -20.27
C TYR A 70 -9.77 -14.53 -20.63
N GLY A 71 -9.87 -15.86 -20.78
CA GLY A 71 -8.80 -16.71 -21.31
C GLY A 71 -7.99 -17.48 -20.25
N GLY A 72 -8.43 -17.44 -18.98
CA GLY A 72 -7.77 -18.11 -17.87
C GLY A 72 -8.34 -19.47 -17.52
N ASP A 73 -8.97 -20.21 -18.44
CA ASP A 73 -9.58 -21.51 -18.17
C ASP A 73 -8.61 -22.53 -17.53
N THR A 74 -7.32 -22.38 -17.84
CA THR A 74 -6.24 -23.21 -17.29
C THR A 74 -5.68 -22.69 -15.97
N LEU A 75 -6.00 -21.46 -15.56
CA LEU A 75 -5.50 -20.82 -14.35
C LEU A 75 -6.22 -21.38 -13.11
N ARG A 76 -5.45 -22.02 -12.24
CA ARG A 76 -5.97 -22.55 -10.98
C ARG A 76 -5.82 -21.51 -9.87
N ARG A 77 -6.95 -21.07 -9.30
CA ARG A 77 -6.93 -20.21 -8.12
C ARG A 77 -6.57 -21.04 -6.88
N ARG A 78 -5.51 -20.65 -6.17
CA ARG A 78 -5.23 -21.19 -4.84
C ARG A 78 -6.24 -20.62 -3.85
N ILE A 79 -7.21 -21.41 -3.40
CA ILE A 79 -8.17 -20.98 -2.38
C ILE A 79 -7.40 -20.78 -1.06
N HIS A 80 -7.35 -19.55 -0.57
CA HIS A 80 -6.74 -19.25 0.71
C HIS A 80 -7.62 -19.84 1.82
N LYS A 81 -7.16 -20.92 2.46
CA LYS A 81 -7.81 -21.43 3.67
C LYS A 81 -7.51 -20.46 4.82
N PRO A 82 -8.51 -20.04 5.61
CA PRO A 82 -8.26 -19.15 6.73
C PRO A 82 -7.21 -19.79 7.66
N LYS A 83 -6.18 -19.03 8.02
CA LYS A 83 -5.13 -19.52 8.91
C LYS A 83 -5.75 -19.93 10.24
N ARG A 84 -5.55 -21.18 10.66
CA ARG A 84 -5.97 -21.67 11.97
C ARG A 84 -5.43 -20.74 13.06
N ASN A 85 -6.31 -20.34 13.96
CA ASN A 85 -6.02 -19.37 15.01
C ASN A 85 -5.19 -20.04 16.12
N ASN A 86 -3.92 -20.32 15.86
CA ASN A 86 -3.03 -20.98 16.82
C ASN A 86 -2.71 -20.00 17.96
N ALA A 87 -3.35 -20.21 19.12
CA ALA A 87 -3.17 -19.43 20.34
C ALA A 87 -1.68 -19.29 20.73
N PHE A 88 -0.89 -20.34 20.48
CA PHE A 88 0.56 -20.36 20.70
C PHE A 88 1.31 -19.27 19.93
N HIS A 89 0.99 -19.06 18.64
CA HIS A 89 1.62 -17.99 17.84
C HIS A 89 1.20 -16.59 18.30
N ARG A 90 0.04 -16.44 18.94
CA ARG A 90 -0.41 -15.17 19.52
C ARG A 90 0.37 -14.86 20.79
N LEU A 91 0.55 -15.86 21.65
CA LEU A 91 1.34 -15.77 22.87
C LEU A 91 2.80 -15.40 22.56
N TRP A 92 3.42 -16.11 21.61
CA TRP A 92 4.79 -15.86 21.18
C TRP A 92 5.00 -14.47 20.57
N ARG A 93 4.05 -13.97 19.78
CA ARG A 93 4.09 -12.61 19.24
C ARG A 93 4.05 -11.56 20.36
N LYS A 94 3.18 -11.76 21.36
CA LYS A 94 3.07 -10.87 22.52
C LYS A 94 4.36 -10.87 23.35
N GLN A 95 4.97 -12.04 23.55
CA GLN A 95 6.21 -12.17 24.31
C GLN A 95 7.40 -11.52 23.58
N ARG A 96 7.51 -11.73 22.26
CA ARG A 96 8.56 -11.10 21.43
C ARG A 96 8.45 -9.57 21.41
N ALA A 97 7.24 -9.02 21.39
CA ALA A 97 7.01 -7.58 21.49
C ALA A 97 7.50 -7.01 22.84
N ARG A 98 7.21 -7.71 23.95
CA ARG A 98 7.71 -7.33 25.28
C ARG A 98 9.24 -7.34 25.34
N TRP A 99 9.88 -8.35 24.76
CA TRP A 99 11.35 -8.44 24.73
C TRP A 99 11.97 -7.30 23.92
N LYS A 100 11.40 -6.97 22.76
CA LYS A 100 11.86 -5.82 21.97
C LYS A 100 11.75 -4.51 22.75
N ALA A 101 10.64 -4.27 23.43
CA ALA A 101 10.45 -3.08 24.26
C ALA A 101 11.51 -2.99 25.37
N LYS A 102 11.78 -4.11 26.06
CA LYS A 102 12.79 -4.16 27.13
C LYS A 102 14.20 -3.89 26.61
N ILE A 103 14.56 -4.44 25.45
CA ILE A 103 15.85 -4.15 24.79
C ILE A 103 15.95 -2.67 24.41
N GLN A 104 14.86 -2.09 23.91
CA GLN A 104 14.83 -0.69 23.54
C GLN A 104 14.99 0.23 24.75
N GLU A 105 14.33 -0.08 25.86
CA GLU A 105 14.49 0.63 27.13
C GLU A 105 15.94 0.60 27.63
N LEU A 106 16.60 -0.57 27.58
CA LEU A 106 18.01 -0.73 27.94
C LEU A 106 18.94 0.12 27.05
N LYS A 107 18.70 0.12 25.73
CA LYS A 107 19.45 0.96 24.79
C LYS A 107 19.26 2.45 25.09
N THR A 108 18.05 2.87 25.41
CA THR A 108 17.75 4.26 25.78
C THR A 108 18.44 4.66 27.08
N LYS A 109 18.38 3.82 28.12
CA LYS A 109 19.09 4.05 29.39
C LYS A 109 20.60 4.16 29.18
N HIS A 110 21.18 3.29 28.35
CA HIS A 110 22.61 3.35 28.04
C HIS A 110 22.97 4.65 27.30
N ARG A 111 22.17 5.08 26.32
CA ARG A 111 22.36 6.37 25.62
C ARG A 111 22.28 7.57 26.57
N ILE A 112 21.34 7.58 27.50
CA ILE A 112 21.20 8.65 28.51
C ILE A 112 22.43 8.67 29.43
N LYS A 113 22.88 7.51 29.93
CA LYS A 113 24.06 7.42 30.79
C LYS A 113 25.32 7.91 30.07
N LYS A 114 25.50 7.53 28.80
CA LYS A 114 26.62 7.99 27.97
C LYS A 114 26.62 9.51 27.79
N ARG A 115 25.48 10.11 27.43
CA ARG A 115 25.34 11.57 27.30
C ARG A 115 25.59 12.30 28.62
N HIS A 116 25.15 11.74 29.74
CA HIS A 116 25.39 12.33 31.05
C HIS A 116 26.88 12.26 31.43
N ALA A 117 27.56 11.16 31.12
CA ALA A 117 29.00 11.03 31.31
C ALA A 117 29.79 12.02 30.44
N GLU A 118 29.45 12.14 29.16
CA GLU A 118 30.05 13.13 28.24
C GLU A 118 29.82 14.58 28.71
N ARG A 119 28.67 14.87 29.33
CA ARG A 119 28.38 16.19 29.91
C ARG A 119 29.25 16.47 31.15
N ILE A 120 29.38 15.50 32.05
CA ILE A 120 30.25 15.61 33.23
C ILE A 120 31.71 15.79 32.79
N GLU A 121 32.19 15.02 31.81
CA GLU A 121 33.56 15.15 31.30
C GLU A 121 33.83 16.56 30.78
N LYS A 122 32.91 17.15 30.01
CA LYS A 122 33.04 18.54 29.54
C LYS A 122 33.00 19.57 30.65
N GLU A 123 32.23 19.32 31.71
CA GLU A 123 32.03 20.28 32.81
C GLU A 123 33.22 20.30 33.79
N TYR A 124 33.89 19.16 33.98
CA TYR A 124 34.96 19.02 34.97
C TYR A 124 36.38 18.90 34.40
N PHE A 125 36.55 18.47 33.15
CA PHE A 125 37.88 18.17 32.56
C PHE A 125 38.27 19.04 31.36
N ASN A 126 37.38 19.90 30.85
CA ASN A 126 37.76 20.98 29.94
C ASN A 126 37.93 22.30 30.71
N LYS A 127 39.07 22.44 31.39
CA LYS A 127 39.65 23.74 31.78
C LYS A 127 41.03 23.85 31.15
#